data_AF-A0A5C7UTU9-F1
#
_entry.id   AF-A0A5C7UTU9-F1
#
_cell.length_a   1.000
_cell.length_b   1.000
_cell.length_c   1.000
_cell.angle_alpha   90.00
_cell.angle_beta   90.00
_cell.angle_gamma   90.00
#
_symmetry.space_group_name_H-M   'P 1'
#
loop_
_entity.id
_entity.type
_entity.pdbx_description
1 polymer ?
#
loop_
_entity_poly.entity_id
_entity_poly.type
_entity_poly.pdbx_seq_one_letter_code
_entity_poly.pdbx_strand_id
1 'polypeptide(L)'
;MSVIIGRKNSAKITLLIMIGISLIITSCKRKEVMSIHHERAKGTKANLLFTIKEGNNSILHVESHLGSIFIDNETPGTALKHENATYRITDSYGKSYDFSSATPFASHAATGLFGLAKIFKNGKEIFEEKYQTPPDFHPCTTIDDGISPRQLSTSSVGAAKYYWPNGSIIKVNFWHNNGTPFVQKKIEHYAHEWEKYANIKFQFVPSTQPADIRIDIDNSDPSSYCSGYTPGGGIGKNLLTIPAGDFNMHYGWFTNRTSDQEFSRTVVHEFGHAMGLHHEHRHPSAPINESKYFAYLMSTQGWTLADAKRQAALFTAADQARHGLEYTSYDALSIMHYDVPASCTTNLIALNRNNYLSVGDKNFIGTIYPFPPNIIYTIHSDTGAPQLDIVRGHKDGRIAIVNRKPGSILNSKNQEYIILVRSQNGNWYKPAYTFSSSKVFPASTQTDIVNFGPSQGQHIMIQRKDPGQSLSEIIFKE
;
A
#
# COMPACT_ATOMS: atom_id res chain seq x y z
N MET A 1 -59.65 -36.62 -23.20
CA MET A 1 -58.43 -37.21 -23.80
C MET A 1 -57.28 -36.77 -22.91
N SER A 2 -56.68 -37.59 -22.03
CA SER A 2 -56.56 -39.06 -22.00
C SER A 2 -55.65 -39.59 -23.13
N VAL A 3 -54.69 -40.51 -22.94
CA VAL A 3 -54.19 -41.20 -21.73
C VAL A 3 -52.77 -41.78 -21.97
N ILE A 4 -51.91 -41.75 -20.95
CA ILE A 4 -50.78 -42.64 -20.50
C ILE A 4 -50.23 -43.81 -21.41
N ILE A 5 -48.94 -44.17 -21.21
CA ILE A 5 -48.19 -45.43 -21.56
C ILE A 5 -47.57 -45.44 -22.98
N GLY A 6 -46.37 -46.00 -23.28
CA GLY A 6 -45.28 -46.70 -22.53
C GLY A 6 -44.03 -46.86 -23.44
N ARG A 7 -42.78 -47.16 -23.05
CA ARG A 7 -42.16 -48.11 -22.09
C ARG A 7 -41.85 -49.53 -22.65
N LYS A 8 -40.64 -49.76 -23.19
CA LYS A 8 -39.80 -51.01 -23.21
C LYS A 8 -38.50 -50.77 -24.02
N ASN A 9 -37.29 -51.13 -23.54
CA ASN A 9 -36.60 -52.45 -23.54
C ASN A 9 -36.14 -52.92 -24.95
N SER A 10 -34.96 -53.55 -25.15
CA SER A 10 -33.79 -53.77 -24.27
C SER A 10 -32.59 -54.41 -25.02
N ALA A 11 -31.37 -54.06 -24.60
CA ALA A 11 -30.06 -54.75 -24.67
C ALA A 11 -29.83 -56.04 -25.50
N LYS A 12 -28.61 -56.15 -26.09
CA LYS A 12 -27.62 -57.26 -25.90
C LYS A 12 -26.27 -56.89 -26.61
N ILE A 13 -25.09 -56.94 -25.93
CA ILE A 13 -24.15 -58.08 -25.67
C ILE A 13 -23.29 -58.45 -26.91
N THR A 14 -21.97 -58.71 -26.88
CA THR A 14 -20.83 -58.62 -25.89
C THR A 14 -19.48 -58.84 -26.68
N LEU A 15 -18.20 -59.01 -26.25
CA LEU A 15 -17.47 -59.51 -25.05
C LEU A 15 -15.96 -59.06 -25.07
N LEU A 16 -15.33 -58.84 -23.90
CA LEU A 16 -13.89 -59.15 -23.56
C LEU A 16 -12.70 -58.51 -24.36
N ILE A 17 -11.41 -58.52 -23.92
CA ILE A 17 -10.62 -59.03 -22.74
C ILE A 17 -9.77 -57.81 -22.24
N MET A 18 -9.68 -57.38 -20.97
CA MET A 18 -8.88 -57.88 -19.80
C MET A 18 -7.36 -58.09 -20.12
N ILE A 19 -6.35 -58.03 -19.23
CA ILE A 19 -6.17 -57.93 -17.75
C ILE A 19 -4.74 -57.34 -17.50
N GLY A 20 -4.25 -56.85 -16.34
CA GLY A 20 -4.82 -56.55 -15.01
C GLY A 20 -4.14 -57.27 -13.81
N ILE A 21 -3.19 -56.65 -13.06
CA ILE A 21 -2.63 -57.12 -11.75
C ILE A 21 -1.89 -55.98 -10.97
N SER A 22 -1.77 -56.12 -9.64
CA SER A 22 -1.32 -55.10 -8.66
C SER A 22 -0.27 -55.63 -7.66
N LEU A 23 -0.10 -54.97 -6.49
CA LEU A 23 0.63 -55.38 -5.25
C LEU A 23 2.13 -54.97 -5.21
N ILE A 24 2.78 -54.67 -4.06
CA ILE A 24 2.33 -54.63 -2.65
C ILE A 24 3.10 -53.53 -1.83
N ILE A 25 2.65 -53.27 -0.59
CA ILE A 25 3.26 -52.29 0.34
C ILE A 25 4.36 -52.93 1.21
N THR A 26 5.47 -52.22 1.44
CA THR A 26 6.36 -52.46 2.60
C THR A 26 6.86 -51.13 3.20
N SER A 27 7.13 -51.11 4.51
CA SER A 27 7.55 -49.92 5.26
C SER A 27 8.69 -50.24 6.21
N CYS A 28 9.72 -49.38 6.27
CA CYS A 28 10.57 -49.29 7.45
C CYS A 28 11.30 -47.92 7.54
N LYS A 29 11.82 -47.63 8.74
CA LYS A 29 12.65 -46.47 9.09
C LYS A 29 14.13 -46.82 8.79
N ARG A 30 15.11 -45.92 8.71
CA ARG A 30 15.45 -44.83 9.66
C ARG A 30 16.42 -43.80 9.01
N LYS A 31 16.68 -42.72 9.74
CA LYS A 31 17.68 -41.65 9.54
C LYS A 31 19.04 -42.15 9.00
N GLU A 32 19.87 -41.38 8.30
CA GLU A 32 20.50 -40.08 8.64
C GLU A 32 21.02 -39.49 7.28
N VAL A 33 21.49 -38.25 7.08
CA VAL A 33 21.88 -37.11 7.94
C VAL A 33 21.48 -35.78 7.26
N MET A 34 21.94 -34.61 7.72
CA MET A 34 21.58 -33.28 7.21
C MET A 34 22.44 -32.79 6.03
N SER A 35 21.82 -32.06 5.10
CA SER A 35 22.41 -30.88 4.45
C SER A 35 21.37 -29.76 4.44
N ILE A 36 21.78 -28.51 4.67
CA ILE A 36 20.87 -27.39 4.92
C ILE A 36 20.51 -26.72 3.59
N HIS A 37 19.40 -27.16 2.97
CA HIS A 37 18.75 -26.34 1.95
C HIS A 37 18.10 -25.12 2.62
N HIS A 38 18.65 -23.94 2.35
CA HIS A 38 17.92 -22.68 2.53
C HIS A 38 16.74 -22.68 1.54
N GLU A 39 15.54 -22.95 2.03
CA GLU A 39 14.32 -22.63 1.29
C GLU A 39 14.23 -21.10 1.13
N ARG A 40 14.63 -20.61 -0.04
CA ARG A 40 14.55 -19.18 -0.38
C ARG A 40 13.07 -18.78 -0.34
N ALA A 41 12.70 -17.96 0.64
CA ALA A 41 11.35 -17.42 0.75
C ALA A 41 10.92 -16.78 -0.58
N LYS A 42 9.61 -16.81 -0.89
CA LYS A 42 9.05 -16.23 -2.12
C LYS A 42 9.13 -14.70 -2.11
N GLY A 43 10.32 -14.17 -2.35
CA GLY A 43 10.54 -12.78 -2.69
C GLY A 43 9.98 -12.47 -4.08
N THR A 44 9.83 -11.17 -4.36
CA THR A 44 9.53 -10.65 -5.70
C THR A 44 10.57 -11.15 -6.70
N LYS A 45 10.12 -11.61 -7.88
CA LYS A 45 11.04 -12.01 -8.96
C LYS A 45 11.87 -10.79 -9.41
N ALA A 46 13.09 -11.05 -9.86
CA ALA A 46 13.85 -10.07 -10.64
C ALA A 46 13.28 -9.95 -12.06
N ASN A 47 13.56 -8.83 -12.71
CA ASN A 47 13.21 -8.57 -14.09
C ASN A 47 14.39 -8.96 -14.98
N LEU A 48 14.21 -9.96 -15.84
CA LEU A 48 15.18 -10.31 -16.88
C LEU A 48 15.27 -9.16 -17.90
N LEU A 49 16.46 -8.54 -18.01
CA LEU A 49 16.71 -7.46 -18.96
C LEU A 49 17.18 -8.03 -20.31
N PHE A 50 18.17 -8.90 -20.26
CA PHE A 50 18.84 -9.44 -21.45
C PHE A 50 19.43 -10.82 -21.16
N THR A 51 19.62 -11.64 -22.19
CA THR A 51 20.29 -12.96 -22.07
C THR A 51 21.44 -13.05 -23.06
N ILE A 52 22.65 -13.27 -22.55
CA ILE A 52 23.86 -13.49 -23.33
C ILE A 52 24.04 -15.01 -23.47
N LYS A 53 23.86 -15.51 -24.69
CA LYS A 53 23.99 -16.92 -25.05
C LYS A 53 24.92 -17.05 -26.25
N GLU A 54 26.11 -17.59 -26.01
CA GLU A 54 27.19 -17.69 -27.00
C GLU A 54 27.76 -19.12 -26.91
N GLY A 55 27.61 -19.91 -27.98
CA GLY A 55 27.90 -21.34 -27.95
C GLY A 55 26.99 -22.15 -27.02
N ASN A 56 27.47 -23.31 -26.57
CA ASN A 56 26.71 -24.30 -25.77
C ASN A 56 27.20 -24.42 -24.32
N ASN A 57 28.11 -23.57 -23.86
CA ASN A 57 28.86 -23.78 -22.60
C ASN A 57 28.25 -23.12 -21.36
N SER A 58 27.57 -22.00 -21.53
CA SER A 58 27.09 -21.12 -20.46
C SER A 58 26.01 -20.19 -21.01
N ILE A 59 25.04 -19.82 -20.19
CA ILE A 59 24.02 -18.81 -20.49
C ILE A 59 24.02 -17.85 -19.31
N LEU A 60 24.17 -16.55 -19.62
CA LEU A 60 24.18 -15.48 -18.62
C LEU A 60 22.92 -14.62 -18.78
N HIS A 61 22.18 -14.43 -17.69
CA HIS A 61 21.06 -13.51 -17.62
C HIS A 61 21.52 -12.21 -16.96
N VAL A 62 21.29 -11.08 -17.61
CA VAL A 62 21.41 -9.77 -16.98
C VAL A 62 20.03 -9.41 -16.43
N GLU A 63 19.93 -9.27 -15.10
CA GLU A 63 18.66 -9.04 -14.40
C GLU A 63 18.69 -7.75 -13.56
N SER A 64 17.53 -7.12 -13.39
CA SER A 64 17.32 -5.99 -12.48
C SER A 64 16.39 -6.38 -11.34
N HIS A 65 16.77 -6.05 -10.10
CA HIS A 65 15.90 -6.19 -8.93
C HIS A 65 16.03 -4.95 -8.05
N LEU A 66 14.90 -4.25 -7.83
CA LEU A 66 14.86 -2.97 -7.12
C LEU A 66 15.89 -1.96 -7.64
N GLY A 67 16.10 -1.94 -8.97
CA GLY A 67 17.07 -1.09 -9.65
C GLY A 67 18.52 -1.59 -9.58
N SER A 68 18.88 -2.56 -8.75
CA SER A 68 20.23 -3.15 -8.74
C SER A 68 20.38 -4.16 -9.88
N ILE A 69 21.51 -4.13 -10.59
CA ILE A 69 21.77 -4.99 -11.76
C ILE A 69 22.68 -6.17 -11.38
N PHE A 70 22.31 -7.37 -11.82
CA PHE A 70 23.00 -8.63 -11.52
C PHE A 70 23.26 -9.44 -12.78
N ILE A 71 24.19 -10.39 -12.70
CA ILE A 71 24.43 -11.42 -13.72
C ILE A 71 24.18 -12.78 -13.06
N ASP A 72 23.11 -13.47 -13.48
CA ASP A 72 22.86 -14.87 -13.12
C ASP A 72 23.44 -15.80 -14.19
N ASN A 73 23.92 -16.98 -13.78
CA ASN A 73 24.52 -17.98 -14.66
C ASN A 73 23.79 -19.31 -14.52
N GLU A 74 23.18 -19.80 -15.61
CA GLU A 74 22.47 -21.10 -15.64
C GLU A 74 23.39 -22.27 -15.21
N THR A 75 24.70 -22.16 -15.46
CA THR A 75 25.70 -23.19 -15.12
C THR A 75 26.82 -22.60 -14.26
N PRO A 76 26.64 -22.50 -12.93
CA PRO A 76 27.55 -21.78 -12.04
C PRO A 76 29.01 -22.23 -12.15
N GLY A 77 29.93 -21.26 -12.21
CA GLY A 77 31.37 -21.47 -12.39
C GLY A 77 31.83 -21.57 -13.86
N THR A 78 30.91 -21.61 -14.83
CA THR A 78 31.25 -21.58 -16.26
C THR A 78 31.42 -20.15 -16.80
N ALA A 79 32.03 -20.07 -17.98
CA ALA A 79 32.16 -18.87 -18.80
C ALA A 79 31.69 -19.17 -20.23
N LEU A 80 31.29 -18.15 -20.99
CA LEU A 80 30.76 -18.26 -22.37
C LEU A 80 31.73 -18.97 -23.34
N LYS A 81 33.04 -18.68 -23.21
CA LYS A 81 34.14 -19.22 -24.04
C LYS A 81 33.94 -19.05 -25.56
N HIS A 82 33.58 -17.83 -25.98
CA HIS A 82 33.33 -17.49 -27.38
C HIS A 82 34.19 -16.30 -27.87
N GLU A 83 34.99 -16.50 -28.93
CA GLU A 83 35.67 -15.46 -29.73
C GLU A 83 36.51 -14.40 -28.96
N ASN A 84 36.90 -14.66 -27.71
CA ASN A 84 37.55 -13.68 -26.82
C ASN A 84 36.76 -12.35 -26.68
N ALA A 85 35.44 -12.39 -26.85
CA ALA A 85 34.60 -11.20 -26.86
C ALA A 85 34.65 -10.45 -25.52
N THR A 86 34.70 -9.11 -25.58
CA THR A 86 34.59 -8.24 -24.40
C THR A 86 33.17 -7.75 -24.23
N TYR A 87 32.74 -7.64 -22.98
CA TYR A 87 31.42 -7.17 -22.59
C TYR A 87 31.56 -6.02 -21.59
N ARG A 88 30.71 -5.01 -21.75
CA ARG A 88 30.55 -3.90 -20.81
C ARG A 88 29.06 -3.73 -20.54
N ILE A 89 28.68 -3.75 -19.27
CA ILE A 89 27.40 -3.23 -18.81
C ILE A 89 27.65 -1.83 -18.27
N THR A 90 26.84 -0.84 -18.62
CA THR A 90 26.85 0.49 -17.97
C THR A 90 25.50 0.81 -17.39
N ASP A 91 25.47 1.57 -16.30
CA ASP A 91 24.22 2.09 -15.74
C ASP A 91 23.93 3.55 -16.09
N SER A 92 22.70 3.98 -15.78
CA SER A 92 22.21 5.35 -15.97
C SER A 92 22.92 6.42 -15.13
N TYR A 93 23.84 6.06 -14.24
CA TYR A 93 24.65 6.98 -13.43
C TYR A 93 26.11 7.03 -13.92
N GLY A 94 26.42 6.34 -15.03
CA GLY A 94 27.73 6.38 -15.69
C GLY A 94 28.76 5.40 -15.12
N LYS A 95 28.35 4.47 -14.25
CA LYS A 95 29.23 3.39 -13.78
C LYS A 95 29.25 2.25 -14.81
N SER A 96 30.35 1.50 -14.88
CA SER A 96 30.51 0.34 -15.76
C SER A 96 30.99 -0.92 -15.04
N TYR A 97 30.58 -2.08 -15.55
CA TYR A 97 31.04 -3.40 -15.17
C TYR A 97 31.52 -4.13 -16.43
N ASP A 98 32.82 -4.37 -16.50
CA ASP A 98 33.49 -4.93 -17.67
C ASP A 98 33.89 -6.38 -17.42
N PHE A 99 33.67 -7.26 -18.41
CA PHE A 99 34.08 -8.66 -18.36
C PHE A 99 34.42 -9.20 -19.76
N SER A 100 34.89 -10.45 -19.82
CA SER A 100 35.21 -11.14 -21.07
C SER A 100 34.39 -12.41 -21.21
N SER A 101 34.30 -12.96 -22.41
CA SER A 101 33.74 -14.30 -22.65
C SER A 101 34.48 -15.41 -21.89
N ALA A 102 35.70 -15.17 -21.42
CA ALA A 102 36.48 -16.10 -20.59
C ALA A 102 36.23 -15.93 -19.07
N THR A 103 35.52 -14.88 -18.64
CA THR A 103 35.23 -14.60 -17.23
C THR A 103 34.18 -15.60 -16.70
N PRO A 104 34.48 -16.41 -15.67
CA PRO A 104 33.50 -17.30 -15.07
C PRO A 104 32.61 -16.57 -14.05
N PHE A 105 31.32 -16.92 -14.01
CA PHE A 105 30.35 -16.33 -13.08
C PHE A 105 29.81 -17.36 -12.09
N ALA A 106 29.64 -16.95 -10.83
CA ALA A 106 28.83 -17.68 -9.85
C ALA A 106 27.35 -17.72 -10.28
N SER A 107 26.50 -18.46 -9.55
CA SER A 107 25.06 -18.56 -9.87
C SER A 107 24.36 -17.20 -9.94
N HIS A 108 24.79 -16.26 -9.09
CA HIS A 108 24.31 -14.89 -9.00
C HIS A 108 25.51 -13.99 -8.69
N ALA A 109 25.79 -13.01 -9.54
CA ALA A 109 26.92 -12.09 -9.40
C ALA A 109 26.45 -10.63 -9.37
N ALA A 110 26.77 -9.93 -8.28
CA ALA A 110 26.50 -8.51 -8.17
C ALA A 110 27.48 -7.69 -9.01
N THR A 111 26.95 -6.93 -9.98
CA THR A 111 27.76 -5.98 -10.77
C THR A 111 28.08 -4.71 -9.97
N GLY A 112 27.26 -4.41 -8.95
CA GLY A 112 27.27 -3.14 -8.22
C GLY A 112 26.80 -1.95 -9.06
N LEU A 113 26.19 -2.18 -10.22
CA LEU A 113 25.51 -1.18 -11.04
C LEU A 113 24.06 -0.99 -10.57
N PHE A 114 23.50 0.20 -10.79
CA PHE A 114 22.15 0.56 -10.35
C PHE A 114 21.43 1.47 -11.36
N GLY A 115 20.15 1.24 -11.63
CA GLY A 115 19.36 1.98 -12.62
C GLY A 115 19.16 1.21 -13.92
N LEU A 116 19.10 1.92 -15.05
CA LEU A 116 18.90 1.32 -16.37
C LEU A 116 20.21 0.75 -16.94
N ALA A 117 20.18 -0.49 -17.46
CA ALA A 117 21.33 -1.13 -18.07
C ALA A 117 21.46 -0.85 -19.58
N LYS A 118 22.66 -0.44 -20.03
CA LYS A 118 23.11 -0.64 -21.42
C LYS A 118 24.15 -1.77 -21.46
N ILE A 119 24.13 -2.59 -22.50
CA ILE A 119 25.10 -3.68 -22.68
C ILE A 119 25.79 -3.51 -24.04
N PHE A 120 27.11 -3.63 -24.03
CA PHE A 120 27.98 -3.55 -25.20
C PHE A 120 28.76 -4.86 -25.36
N LYS A 121 28.91 -5.34 -26.61
CA LYS A 121 29.79 -6.44 -27.01
C LYS A 121 30.84 -5.91 -27.97
N ASN A 122 32.12 -6.13 -27.69
CA ASN A 122 33.26 -5.62 -28.46
C ASN A 122 33.16 -4.09 -28.76
N GLY A 123 32.65 -3.31 -27.80
CA GLY A 123 32.44 -1.87 -27.91
C GLY A 123 31.17 -1.42 -28.66
N LYS A 124 30.43 -2.34 -29.31
CA LYS A 124 29.15 -2.05 -29.96
C LYS A 124 27.98 -2.29 -28.99
N GLU A 125 27.05 -1.34 -28.90
CA GLU A 125 25.82 -1.51 -28.12
C GLU A 125 24.97 -2.66 -28.71
N ILE A 126 24.50 -3.56 -27.83
CA ILE A 126 23.63 -4.70 -28.17
C ILE A 126 22.30 -4.69 -27.41
N PHE A 127 22.19 -3.89 -26.35
CA PHE A 127 20.97 -3.70 -25.56
C PHE A 127 21.00 -2.33 -24.87
N GLU A 128 19.85 -1.68 -24.82
CA GLU A 128 19.59 -0.47 -24.05
C GLU A 128 18.24 -0.66 -23.34
N GLU A 129 18.28 -0.80 -22.01
CA GLU A 129 17.09 -0.66 -21.18
C GLU A 129 16.65 0.81 -21.25
N LYS A 130 15.43 1.02 -21.73
CA LYS A 130 14.81 2.35 -21.76
C LYS A 130 13.85 2.45 -20.60
N TYR A 131 13.70 3.65 -20.04
CA TYR A 131 12.56 3.94 -19.20
C TYR A 131 11.29 3.54 -19.96
N GLN A 132 10.50 2.63 -19.38
CA GLN A 132 9.09 2.54 -19.73
C GLN A 132 8.39 3.78 -19.15
N THR A 133 8.62 4.94 -19.77
CA THR A 133 7.57 5.95 -19.83
C THR A 133 6.41 5.29 -20.57
N PRO A 134 5.23 5.12 -19.95
CA PRO A 134 4.04 4.82 -20.73
C PRO A 134 3.90 5.92 -21.80
N PRO A 135 3.39 5.63 -23.01
CA PRO A 135 2.92 6.68 -23.89
C PRO A 135 1.81 7.52 -23.21
N ASP A 136 1.16 6.91 -22.23
CA ASP A 136 0.01 7.38 -21.46
C ASP A 136 0.45 8.07 -20.14
N PHE A 137 1.34 9.07 -20.21
CA PHE A 137 1.57 9.96 -19.05
C PHE A 137 0.35 10.87 -18.88
N HIS A 138 -0.63 10.41 -18.10
CA HIS A 138 -1.78 11.22 -17.70
C HIS A 138 -1.50 11.89 -16.35
N PRO A 139 -1.18 13.19 -16.26
CA PRO A 139 -1.22 13.89 -14.98
C PRO A 139 -2.68 14.15 -14.60
N CYS A 140 -3.04 13.89 -13.34
CA CYS A 140 -4.25 14.49 -12.78
C CYS A 140 -3.99 16.02 -12.60
N THR A 141 -5.03 16.86 -12.41
CA THR A 141 -4.82 18.32 -12.44
C THR A 141 -5.34 19.06 -11.19
N THR A 142 -4.44 19.80 -10.53
CA THR A 142 -4.68 20.60 -9.29
C THR A 142 -4.10 22.02 -9.43
N ILE A 143 -4.83 23.06 -9.04
CA ILE A 143 -4.64 24.44 -9.53
C ILE A 143 -4.20 25.38 -8.38
N ASP A 144 -2.99 25.20 -7.80
CA ASP A 144 -2.60 25.80 -6.49
C ASP A 144 -1.31 26.69 -6.47
N ASP A 145 -1.39 27.93 -5.96
CA ASP A 145 -0.27 28.92 -5.93
C ASP A 145 0.27 29.26 -4.49
N GLY A 146 1.61 29.34 -4.30
CA GLY A 146 2.39 29.31 -3.01
C GLY A 146 2.33 30.53 -2.04
N ILE A 147 3.32 30.91 -1.19
CA ILE A 147 4.73 30.56 -0.82
C ILE A 147 4.98 31.15 0.63
N SER A 148 5.92 30.88 1.59
CA SER A 148 7.27 30.24 1.70
C SER A 148 7.51 29.57 3.12
N PRO A 149 8.71 29.27 3.75
CA PRO A 149 9.01 27.94 4.38
C PRO A 149 9.37 27.84 5.91
N ARG A 150 9.61 26.59 6.40
CA ARG A 150 9.92 26.04 7.78
C ARG A 150 8.73 25.78 8.75
N GLN A 151 8.59 24.63 9.46
CA GLN A 151 9.43 23.42 9.68
C GLN A 151 8.58 22.09 9.89
N LEU A 152 9.22 20.91 10.05
CA LEU A 152 8.76 19.49 9.80
C LEU A 152 7.78 18.84 10.86
N SER A 153 7.14 17.64 10.74
CA SER A 153 7.63 16.26 10.33
C SER A 153 6.59 15.05 10.37
N THR A 154 6.97 13.84 9.84
CA THR A 154 6.50 12.40 10.07
C THR A 154 5.26 11.67 9.39
N SER A 155 5.37 11.06 8.17
CA SER A 155 4.39 10.24 7.32
C SER A 155 3.95 10.65 5.85
N SER A 156 2.89 11.47 5.55
CA SER A 156 2.44 11.83 4.16
C SER A 156 1.83 13.28 3.98
N VAL A 157 0.88 13.57 3.04
CA VAL A 157 0.21 14.92 2.88
C VAL A 157 -1.34 14.92 2.91
N GLY A 158 -1.96 15.78 3.73
CA GLY A 158 -3.39 16.15 3.63
C GLY A 158 -3.75 17.47 4.32
N ALA A 159 -4.93 18.05 4.07
CA ALA A 159 -5.31 19.37 4.57
C ALA A 159 -6.53 19.39 5.52
N ALA A 160 -6.27 19.65 6.82
CA ALA A 160 -7.23 19.47 7.92
C ALA A 160 -8.53 20.28 7.81
N LYS A 161 -8.48 21.45 7.16
CA LYS A 161 -9.67 22.27 6.90
C LYS A 161 -10.70 21.56 6.00
N TYR A 162 -10.29 20.59 5.19
CA TYR A 162 -11.08 20.00 4.12
C TYR A 162 -11.50 18.54 4.36
N TYR A 163 -11.01 17.90 5.42
CA TYR A 163 -11.44 16.56 5.82
C TYR A 163 -12.95 16.49 6.12
N TRP A 164 -13.54 15.33 5.87
CA TRP A 164 -14.91 15.02 6.28
C TRP A 164 -14.98 14.84 7.81
N PRO A 165 -16.18 14.96 8.42
CA PRO A 165 -16.39 14.48 9.79
C PRO A 165 -15.96 13.02 9.93
N ASN A 166 -15.20 12.70 10.99
CA ASN A 166 -14.77 11.32 11.23
C ASN A 166 -15.99 10.41 11.49
N GLY A 167 -16.07 9.29 10.78
CA GLY A 167 -17.25 8.41 10.75
C GLY A 167 -18.28 8.75 9.67
N SER A 168 -18.02 9.73 8.80
CA SER A 168 -18.94 10.11 7.72
C SER A 168 -19.27 8.95 6.77
N ILE A 169 -20.56 8.86 6.41
CA ILE A 169 -21.04 8.13 5.24
C ILE A 169 -21.15 9.17 4.11
N ILE A 170 -20.26 9.06 3.12
CA ILE A 170 -20.16 9.93 1.95
C ILE A 170 -20.92 9.22 0.82
N LYS A 171 -21.95 9.84 0.25
CA LYS A 171 -22.70 9.26 -0.86
C LYS A 171 -21.96 9.45 -2.17
N VAL A 172 -21.98 8.43 -3.00
CA VAL A 172 -21.33 8.40 -4.32
C VAL A 172 -22.36 8.00 -5.37
N ASN A 173 -22.40 8.66 -6.52
CA ASN A 173 -23.14 8.16 -7.68
C ASN A 173 -22.31 8.27 -8.97
N PHE A 174 -22.72 7.51 -9.98
CA PHE A 174 -22.21 7.66 -11.35
C PHE A 174 -23.08 8.68 -12.08
N TRP A 175 -22.45 9.71 -12.63
CA TRP A 175 -23.10 10.88 -13.19
C TRP A 175 -23.93 10.48 -14.41
N HIS A 176 -25.24 10.80 -14.38
CA HIS A 176 -26.24 10.29 -15.33
C HIS A 176 -26.23 8.75 -15.56
N ASN A 177 -25.61 7.96 -14.67
CA ASN A 177 -25.31 6.54 -14.86
C ASN A 177 -24.45 6.24 -16.12
N ASN A 178 -23.41 7.06 -16.36
CA ASN A 178 -22.40 6.78 -17.39
C ASN A 178 -21.35 5.73 -16.95
N GLY A 179 -20.42 5.41 -17.86
CA GLY A 179 -19.55 4.24 -17.77
C GLY A 179 -20.29 2.91 -18.01
N THR A 180 -19.54 1.81 -18.07
CA THR A 180 -20.13 0.46 -18.18
C THR A 180 -20.35 -0.16 -16.80
N PRO A 181 -21.27 -1.13 -16.63
CA PRO A 181 -21.43 -1.87 -15.37
C PRO A 181 -20.18 -2.67 -14.93
N PHE A 182 -19.16 -2.80 -15.78
CA PHE A 182 -17.85 -3.34 -15.40
C PHE A 182 -16.94 -2.24 -14.84
N VAL A 183 -16.84 -1.10 -15.53
CA VAL A 183 -16.06 0.06 -15.09
C VAL A 183 -16.59 0.61 -13.76
N GLN A 184 -17.91 0.80 -13.65
CA GLN A 184 -18.57 1.22 -12.41
C GLN A 184 -18.20 0.33 -11.22
N LYS A 185 -18.28 -0.99 -11.38
CA LYS A 185 -17.93 -1.97 -10.33
C LYS A 185 -16.44 -1.98 -9.98
N LYS A 186 -15.55 -1.65 -10.92
CA LYS A 186 -14.11 -1.49 -10.65
C LYS A 186 -13.85 -0.23 -9.84
N ILE A 187 -14.51 0.88 -10.17
CA ILE A 187 -14.44 2.14 -9.39
C ILE A 187 -14.98 1.91 -7.97
N GLU A 188 -16.16 1.31 -7.83
CA GLU A 188 -16.74 0.94 -6.52
C GLU A 188 -15.79 0.05 -5.70
N HIS A 189 -15.25 -1.00 -6.30
CA HIS A 189 -14.34 -1.94 -5.64
C HIS A 189 -13.09 -1.26 -5.06
N TYR A 190 -12.41 -0.41 -5.85
CA TYR A 190 -11.16 0.23 -5.41
C TYR A 190 -11.40 1.46 -4.52
N ALA A 191 -12.54 2.16 -4.63
CA ALA A 191 -12.92 3.22 -3.70
C ALA A 191 -12.97 2.72 -2.24
N HIS A 192 -13.49 1.51 -2.03
CA HIS A 192 -13.57 0.90 -0.70
C HIS A 192 -12.21 0.46 -0.11
N GLU A 193 -11.09 0.54 -0.84
CA GLU A 193 -9.75 0.24 -0.26
C GLU A 193 -9.41 1.20 0.89
N TRP A 194 -9.79 2.47 0.80
CA TRP A 194 -9.58 3.46 1.86
C TRP A 194 -10.32 3.12 3.15
N GLU A 195 -11.51 2.51 3.07
CA GLU A 195 -12.33 2.15 4.24
C GLU A 195 -11.71 1.07 5.15
N LYS A 196 -10.68 0.37 4.67
CA LYS A 196 -9.88 -0.56 5.48
C LYS A 196 -8.92 0.18 6.41
N TYR A 197 -8.64 1.44 6.10
CA TYR A 197 -7.60 2.24 6.76
C TYR A 197 -8.12 3.52 7.40
N ALA A 198 -9.26 4.02 6.93
CA ALA A 198 -9.93 5.23 7.35
C ALA A 198 -11.37 4.94 7.83
N ASN A 199 -11.78 5.59 8.92
CA ASN A 199 -13.13 5.54 9.46
C ASN A 199 -14.09 6.48 8.70
N ILE A 200 -14.36 6.11 7.46
CA ILE A 200 -15.41 6.67 6.60
C ILE A 200 -16.12 5.51 5.88
N LYS A 201 -17.22 5.81 5.19
CA LYS A 201 -17.88 4.89 4.25
C LYS A 201 -18.28 5.59 2.95
N PHE A 202 -18.05 4.94 1.82
CA PHE A 202 -18.58 5.36 0.52
C PHE A 202 -19.89 4.60 0.26
N GLN A 203 -21.02 5.30 0.26
CA GLN A 203 -22.31 4.72 -0.06
C GLN A 203 -22.64 4.98 -1.53
N PHE A 204 -22.40 3.99 -2.39
CA PHE A 204 -22.84 4.07 -3.77
C PHE A 204 -24.39 4.03 -3.84
N VAL A 205 -24.98 5.04 -4.48
CA VAL A 205 -26.43 5.23 -4.65
C VAL A 205 -26.78 5.40 -6.13
N PRO A 206 -28.03 5.11 -6.54
CA PRO A 206 -28.48 5.37 -7.91
C PRO A 206 -28.29 6.84 -8.32
N SER A 207 -28.02 7.10 -9.60
CA SER A 207 -27.85 8.44 -10.17
C SER A 207 -29.07 9.36 -10.00
N THR A 208 -30.24 8.80 -9.70
CA THR A 208 -31.48 9.52 -9.35
C THR A 208 -31.51 10.04 -7.92
N GLN A 209 -30.52 9.73 -7.08
CA GLN A 209 -30.39 10.24 -5.70
C GLN A 209 -29.25 11.26 -5.59
N PRO A 210 -29.40 12.30 -4.75
CA PRO A 210 -28.31 13.22 -4.43
C PRO A 210 -27.12 12.49 -3.81
N ALA A 211 -25.92 12.81 -4.29
CA ALA A 211 -24.65 12.27 -3.82
C ALA A 211 -23.59 13.36 -3.64
N ASP A 212 -22.73 13.16 -2.64
CA ASP A 212 -21.66 14.08 -2.26
C ASP A 212 -20.52 14.03 -3.29
N ILE A 213 -20.16 12.81 -3.73
CA ILE A 213 -19.29 12.53 -4.89
C ILE A 213 -20.16 12.10 -6.07
N ARG A 214 -19.91 12.67 -7.25
CA ARG A 214 -20.65 12.48 -8.49
C ARG A 214 -19.64 12.23 -9.60
N ILE A 215 -19.53 10.97 -10.02
CA ILE A 215 -18.43 10.45 -10.83
C ILE A 215 -18.82 10.44 -12.31
N ASP A 216 -18.13 11.23 -13.11
CA ASP A 216 -18.20 11.22 -14.56
C ASP A 216 -17.17 10.23 -15.17
N ILE A 217 -17.53 9.62 -16.31
CA ILE A 217 -16.73 8.63 -17.02
C ILE A 217 -16.92 8.86 -18.52
N ASP A 218 -16.12 9.74 -19.10
CA ASP A 218 -16.08 10.03 -20.54
C ASP A 218 -14.64 10.15 -21.03
N ASN A 219 -14.25 9.31 -21.98
CA ASN A 219 -12.89 9.30 -22.54
C ASN A 219 -12.70 10.35 -23.66
N SER A 220 -13.59 11.34 -23.78
CA SER A 220 -13.40 12.50 -24.67
C SER A 220 -12.50 13.58 -24.05
N ASP A 221 -12.49 13.69 -22.72
CA ASP A 221 -11.47 14.38 -21.91
C ASP A 221 -10.44 13.32 -21.47
N PRO A 222 -9.17 13.39 -21.87
CA PRO A 222 -8.16 12.37 -21.54
C PRO A 222 -7.52 12.57 -20.14
N SER A 223 -8.19 13.25 -19.22
CA SER A 223 -7.70 13.51 -17.86
C SER A 223 -8.44 12.67 -16.79
N SER A 224 -8.01 12.74 -15.54
CA SER A 224 -8.78 12.29 -14.37
C SER A 224 -8.54 13.28 -13.25
N TYR A 225 -9.56 13.56 -12.46
CA TYR A 225 -9.49 14.57 -11.40
C TYR A 225 -10.68 14.48 -10.43
N CYS A 226 -10.49 15.06 -9.24
CA CYS A 226 -11.52 15.28 -8.24
C CYS A 226 -11.75 16.81 -8.09
N SER A 227 -12.97 17.26 -8.32
CA SER A 227 -13.35 18.69 -8.39
C SER A 227 -13.91 19.21 -7.07
N GLY A 228 -13.73 20.50 -6.79
CA GLY A 228 -14.26 21.14 -5.59
C GLY A 228 -13.16 21.88 -4.86
N TYR A 229 -12.95 23.15 -5.21
CA TYR A 229 -11.68 23.80 -4.93
C TYR A 229 -11.82 25.27 -4.53
N THR A 230 -10.90 25.71 -3.67
CA THR A 230 -10.66 27.10 -3.27
C THR A 230 -9.15 27.33 -3.35
N PRO A 231 -8.63 28.43 -3.92
CA PRO A 231 -7.18 28.64 -4.10
C PRO A 231 -6.28 28.22 -2.92
N GLY A 232 -5.35 27.31 -3.22
CA GLY A 232 -4.42 26.57 -2.36
C GLY A 232 -5.00 25.38 -1.58
N GLY A 233 -6.32 25.21 -1.55
CA GLY A 233 -7.02 24.33 -0.63
C GLY A 233 -7.14 22.87 -1.06
N GLY A 234 -7.37 21.98 -0.09
CA GLY A 234 -7.73 20.60 -0.37
C GLY A 234 -9.12 20.47 -1.01
N ILE A 235 -9.37 19.31 -1.60
CA ILE A 235 -10.67 18.97 -2.19
C ILE A 235 -11.58 18.50 -1.05
N GLY A 236 -11.62 17.21 -0.72
CA GLY A 236 -12.39 16.72 0.43
C GLY A 236 -13.83 17.25 0.45
N LYS A 237 -14.29 17.80 1.57
CA LYS A 237 -15.63 18.38 1.71
C LYS A 237 -15.93 19.60 0.81
N ASN A 238 -14.94 20.19 0.13
CA ASN A 238 -15.21 21.17 -0.93
C ASN A 238 -15.90 20.55 -2.15
N LEU A 239 -15.95 19.22 -2.28
CA LEU A 239 -16.85 18.51 -3.21
C LEU A 239 -18.30 19.03 -3.15
N LEU A 240 -18.72 19.52 -1.97
CA LEU A 240 -20.04 20.10 -1.70
C LEU A 240 -20.23 21.54 -2.20
N THR A 241 -19.17 22.23 -2.69
CA THR A 241 -19.32 23.56 -3.31
C THR A 241 -19.63 23.49 -4.80
N ILE A 242 -19.35 22.35 -5.45
CA ILE A 242 -19.73 22.08 -6.83
C ILE A 242 -21.26 21.88 -6.90
N PRO A 243 -21.98 22.56 -7.80
CA PRO A 243 -23.43 22.46 -7.89
C PRO A 243 -23.91 21.01 -8.03
N ALA A 244 -25.06 20.70 -7.42
CA ALA A 244 -25.66 19.36 -7.51
C ALA A 244 -26.08 18.95 -8.94
N GLY A 245 -26.07 19.91 -9.87
CA GLY A 245 -26.29 19.71 -11.31
C GLY A 245 -25.02 19.42 -12.12
N ASP A 246 -23.84 19.36 -11.49
CA ASP A 246 -22.54 19.09 -12.12
C ASP A 246 -21.83 17.92 -11.43
N PHE A 247 -21.00 17.17 -12.17
CA PHE A 247 -20.11 16.16 -11.60
C PHE A 247 -18.95 16.80 -10.82
N ASN A 248 -18.33 16.03 -9.92
CA ASN A 248 -17.19 16.50 -9.11
C ASN A 248 -16.08 15.45 -8.92
N MET A 249 -16.09 14.39 -9.73
CA MET A 249 -14.96 13.50 -9.99
C MET A 249 -15.08 13.01 -11.44
N HIS A 250 -13.98 12.81 -12.15
CA HIS A 250 -13.98 12.39 -13.56
C HIS A 250 -12.86 11.37 -13.85
N TYR A 251 -13.14 10.40 -14.74
CA TYR A 251 -12.18 9.38 -15.20
C TYR A 251 -12.19 9.23 -16.74
N GLY A 252 -11.17 9.79 -17.41
CA GLY A 252 -11.10 9.95 -18.86
C GLY A 252 -10.38 8.87 -19.67
N TRP A 253 -10.05 7.71 -19.08
CA TRP A 253 -9.38 6.60 -19.79
C TRP A 253 -9.85 5.19 -19.39
N PHE A 254 -10.97 5.09 -18.67
CA PHE A 254 -11.47 3.80 -18.21
C PHE A 254 -12.32 3.08 -19.26
N THR A 255 -12.08 1.78 -19.41
CA THR A 255 -12.74 0.91 -20.38
C THR A 255 -12.87 -0.52 -19.85
N ASN A 256 -13.61 -1.37 -20.56
CA ASN A 256 -13.64 -2.83 -20.30
C ASN A 256 -12.31 -3.55 -20.58
N ARG A 257 -11.25 -2.82 -20.98
CA ARG A 257 -9.89 -3.35 -21.22
C ARG A 257 -8.84 -2.79 -20.24
N THR A 258 -9.20 -1.80 -19.43
CA THR A 258 -8.32 -1.21 -18.41
C THR A 258 -7.93 -2.28 -17.39
N SER A 259 -6.66 -2.28 -16.97
CA SER A 259 -6.13 -3.30 -16.06
C SER A 259 -6.53 -3.04 -14.60
N ASP A 260 -6.56 -4.11 -13.81
CA ASP A 260 -6.78 -4.04 -12.36
C ASP A 260 -5.74 -3.17 -11.63
N GLN A 261 -4.51 -3.08 -12.17
CA GLN A 261 -3.48 -2.19 -11.66
C GLN A 261 -3.79 -0.72 -11.93
N GLU A 262 -4.29 -0.40 -13.13
CA GLU A 262 -4.62 0.98 -13.52
C GLU A 262 -5.90 1.48 -12.83
N PHE A 263 -6.92 0.62 -12.68
CA PHE A 263 -8.06 0.93 -11.80
C PHE A 263 -7.61 1.14 -10.35
N SER A 264 -6.79 0.24 -9.79
CA SER A 264 -6.26 0.37 -8.43
C SER A 264 -5.46 1.65 -8.22
N ARG A 265 -4.61 2.01 -9.20
CA ARG A 265 -3.83 3.25 -9.18
C ARG A 265 -4.75 4.48 -9.13
N THR A 266 -5.56 4.65 -10.16
CA THR A 266 -6.24 5.93 -10.42
C THR A 266 -7.46 6.13 -9.53
N VAL A 267 -8.24 5.07 -9.25
CA VAL A 267 -9.40 5.19 -8.36
C VAL A 267 -8.96 5.51 -6.93
N VAL A 268 -7.95 4.83 -6.40
CA VAL A 268 -7.50 5.09 -5.02
C VAL A 268 -6.86 6.48 -4.91
N HIS A 269 -6.19 6.97 -5.96
CA HIS A 269 -5.67 8.34 -6.04
C HIS A 269 -6.79 9.40 -5.96
N GLU A 270 -7.78 9.36 -6.85
CA GLU A 270 -8.87 10.34 -6.87
C GLU A 270 -9.75 10.27 -5.61
N PHE A 271 -9.98 9.08 -5.05
CA PHE A 271 -10.66 8.96 -3.76
C PHE A 271 -9.80 9.46 -2.59
N GLY A 272 -8.47 9.49 -2.71
CA GLY A 272 -7.58 10.18 -1.77
C GLY A 272 -7.81 11.69 -1.77
N HIS A 273 -7.93 12.31 -2.95
CA HIS A 273 -8.34 13.71 -3.07
C HIS A 273 -9.74 13.97 -2.53
N ALA A 274 -10.69 13.07 -2.81
CA ALA A 274 -12.04 13.12 -2.25
C ALA A 274 -12.06 13.01 -0.71
N MET A 275 -10.98 12.54 -0.09
CA MET A 275 -10.78 12.51 1.37
C MET A 275 -9.95 13.68 1.92
N GLY A 276 -9.42 14.56 1.06
CA GLY A 276 -8.63 15.74 1.44
C GLY A 276 -7.11 15.55 1.43
N LEU A 277 -6.60 14.52 0.75
CA LEU A 277 -5.17 14.35 0.47
C LEU A 277 -4.71 15.20 -0.73
N HIS A 278 -3.43 15.57 -0.74
CA HIS A 278 -2.78 16.23 -1.89
C HIS A 278 -1.62 15.38 -2.42
N HIS A 279 -1.04 15.81 -3.53
CA HIS A 279 0.08 15.11 -4.17
C HIS A 279 1.35 15.05 -3.34
N GLU A 280 1.89 13.85 -3.18
CA GLU A 280 3.10 13.58 -2.39
C GLU A 280 4.37 14.10 -3.08
N HIS A 281 4.37 14.26 -4.41
CA HIS A 281 5.50 14.91 -5.12
C HIS A 281 5.68 16.38 -4.72
N ARG A 282 4.67 17.01 -4.11
CA ARG A 282 4.75 18.38 -3.61
C ARG A 282 5.20 18.44 -2.14
N HIS A 283 5.45 17.32 -1.48
CA HIS A 283 5.92 17.32 -0.10
C HIS A 283 7.23 18.13 0.04
N PRO A 284 7.43 18.98 1.08
CA PRO A 284 8.59 19.89 1.22
C PRO A 284 9.99 19.24 1.32
N SER A 285 10.08 17.92 1.20
CA SER A 285 11.32 17.13 1.23
C SER A 285 11.36 16.04 0.15
N ALA A 286 10.47 16.10 -0.85
CA ALA A 286 10.59 15.29 -2.05
C ALA A 286 11.92 15.62 -2.76
N PRO A 287 12.68 14.64 -3.29
CA PRO A 287 14.01 14.86 -3.86
C PRO A 287 13.95 15.44 -5.29
N ILE A 288 13.12 16.46 -5.50
CA ILE A 288 12.82 17.03 -6.81
C ILE A 288 13.62 18.31 -7.03
N ASN A 289 14.20 18.44 -8.21
CA ASN A 289 14.76 19.71 -8.68
C ASN A 289 13.66 20.49 -9.41
N GLU A 290 12.97 21.36 -8.67
CA GLU A 290 11.79 22.10 -9.16
C GLU A 290 12.00 22.77 -10.52
N SER A 291 13.11 23.47 -10.74
CA SER A 291 13.34 24.19 -12.01
C SER A 291 13.50 23.25 -13.21
N LYS A 292 14.13 22.08 -13.02
CA LYS A 292 14.15 21.03 -14.04
C LYS A 292 12.78 20.39 -14.24
N TYR A 293 12.02 20.15 -13.17
CA TYR A 293 10.71 19.52 -13.26
C TYR A 293 9.70 20.44 -13.95
N PHE A 294 9.72 21.75 -13.65
CA PHE A 294 8.92 22.73 -14.38
C PHE A 294 9.28 22.77 -15.87
N ALA A 295 10.57 22.76 -16.23
CA ALA A 295 11.00 22.72 -17.63
C ALA A 295 10.53 21.44 -18.35
N TYR A 296 10.58 20.28 -17.68
CA TYR A 296 10.03 19.03 -18.18
C TYR A 296 8.52 19.11 -18.41
N LEU A 297 7.75 19.61 -17.44
CA LEU A 297 6.29 19.77 -17.56
C LEU A 297 5.90 20.76 -18.67
N MET A 298 6.60 21.90 -18.78
CA MET A 298 6.39 22.85 -19.89
C MET A 298 6.64 22.20 -21.26
N SER A 299 7.72 21.40 -21.38
CA SER A 299 8.10 20.77 -22.65
C SER A 299 7.27 19.53 -23.03
N THR A 300 6.64 18.86 -22.08
CA THR A 300 5.83 17.64 -22.33
C THR A 300 4.33 17.87 -22.31
N GLN A 301 3.84 18.81 -21.50
CA GLN A 301 2.41 19.10 -21.33
C GLN A 301 1.95 20.38 -22.06
N GLY A 302 2.87 21.12 -22.69
CA GLY A 302 2.59 22.43 -23.29
C GLY A 302 2.24 23.54 -22.27
N TRP A 303 2.41 23.26 -20.97
CA TRP A 303 2.08 24.14 -19.86
C TRP A 303 2.96 25.41 -19.84
N THR A 304 2.42 26.53 -19.35
CA THR A 304 3.24 27.70 -19.05
C THR A 304 4.06 27.46 -17.77
N LEU A 305 5.08 28.30 -17.52
CA LEU A 305 5.82 28.27 -16.25
C LEU A 305 4.91 28.55 -15.03
N ALA A 306 3.80 29.29 -15.21
CA ALA A 306 2.82 29.49 -14.15
C ALA A 306 2.08 28.17 -13.85
N ASP A 307 1.59 27.48 -14.89
CA ASP A 307 0.87 26.21 -14.73
C ASP A 307 1.77 25.11 -14.16
N ALA A 308 3.01 25.02 -14.63
CA ALA A 308 3.99 24.05 -14.13
C ALA A 308 4.33 24.28 -12.65
N LYS A 309 4.51 25.53 -12.22
CA LYS A 309 4.65 25.86 -10.79
C LYS A 309 3.39 25.51 -10.00
N ARG A 310 2.22 25.88 -10.53
CA ARG A 310 0.92 25.69 -9.88
C ARG A 310 0.55 24.22 -9.65
N GLN A 311 1.02 23.33 -10.52
CA GLN A 311 0.80 21.88 -10.45
C GLN A 311 1.89 21.12 -9.65
N ALA A 312 3.12 21.64 -9.61
CA ALA A 312 4.28 20.85 -9.18
C ALA A 312 5.26 21.53 -8.22
N ALA A 313 5.05 22.80 -7.83
CA ALA A 313 5.88 23.44 -6.82
C ALA A 313 5.76 22.72 -5.48
N LEU A 314 6.89 22.57 -4.79
CA LEU A 314 6.92 22.00 -3.46
C LEU A 314 6.19 22.93 -2.49
N PHE A 315 5.41 22.33 -1.61
CA PHE A 315 4.68 23.06 -0.61
C PHE A 315 5.62 23.77 0.36
N THR A 316 5.12 24.88 0.89
CA THR A 316 5.84 25.72 1.83
C THR A 316 5.09 25.82 3.16
N ALA A 317 5.70 26.44 4.18
CA ALA A 317 5.09 26.57 5.51
C ALA A 317 3.95 27.60 5.53
N ALA A 318 3.94 28.56 4.61
CA ALA A 318 2.80 29.45 4.42
C ALA A 318 1.61 28.69 3.85
N ASP A 319 1.83 27.77 2.89
CA ASP A 319 0.78 26.88 2.40
C ASP A 319 0.29 25.97 3.54
N GLN A 320 1.24 25.46 4.34
CA GLN A 320 0.95 24.68 5.54
C GLN A 320 0.01 25.42 6.50
N ALA A 321 0.34 26.66 6.85
CA ALA A 321 -0.46 27.49 7.75
C ALA A 321 -1.79 27.96 7.11
N ARG A 322 -1.81 28.25 5.81
CA ARG A 322 -2.99 28.75 5.07
C ARG A 322 -4.09 27.68 4.93
N HIS A 323 -3.70 26.41 4.82
CA HIS A 323 -4.64 25.30 4.57
C HIS A 323 -4.77 24.31 5.73
N GLY A 324 -3.91 24.41 6.75
CA GLY A 324 -3.77 23.38 7.77
C GLY A 324 -3.26 22.08 7.17
N LEU A 325 -2.23 22.15 6.32
CA LEU A 325 -1.65 20.94 5.74
C LEU A 325 -0.86 20.18 6.82
N GLU A 326 -1.37 19.02 7.15
CA GLU A 326 -0.70 18.03 7.99
C GLU A 326 0.30 17.31 7.07
N TYR A 327 1.50 17.90 6.97
CA TYR A 327 2.64 17.25 6.35
C TYR A 327 3.33 16.36 7.33
N THR A 328 3.82 15.29 6.75
CA THR A 328 4.33 14.17 7.46
C THR A 328 5.36 13.55 6.48
N SER A 329 6.58 13.25 6.94
CA SER A 329 7.79 12.83 6.19
C SER A 329 7.58 11.99 4.91
N TYR A 330 7.81 12.65 3.77
CA TYR A 330 7.94 12.12 2.40
C TYR A 330 7.90 10.59 2.20
N ASP A 331 6.90 10.11 1.47
CA ASP A 331 6.77 8.72 1.03
C ASP A 331 6.78 8.57 -0.51
N ALA A 332 7.95 8.22 -1.08
CA ALA A 332 8.09 7.93 -2.51
C ALA A 332 7.20 6.76 -3.02
N LEU A 333 6.64 5.95 -2.12
CA LEU A 333 5.74 4.84 -2.45
C LEU A 333 4.25 5.19 -2.26
N SER A 334 3.91 6.43 -1.88
CA SER A 334 2.52 6.87 -1.73
C SER A 334 1.70 6.71 -3.01
N ILE A 335 0.44 6.31 -2.86
CA ILE A 335 -0.55 6.34 -3.94
C ILE A 335 -0.72 7.76 -4.52
N MET A 336 -0.47 8.80 -3.73
CA MET A 336 -0.60 10.21 -4.11
C MET A 336 0.63 10.76 -4.88
N HIS A 337 1.61 9.93 -5.25
CA HIS A 337 2.83 10.36 -5.91
C HIS A 337 2.74 10.27 -7.46
N TYR A 338 3.23 11.30 -8.17
CA TYR A 338 3.36 11.32 -9.64
C TYR A 338 4.66 10.71 -10.14
N ASP A 339 4.76 10.38 -11.44
CA ASP A 339 6.08 10.14 -12.03
C ASP A 339 6.89 11.45 -12.05
N VAL A 340 8.14 11.37 -11.60
CA VAL A 340 9.14 12.43 -11.74
C VAL A 340 10.39 11.80 -12.35
N PRO A 341 10.73 12.12 -13.61
CA PRO A 341 11.89 11.53 -14.27
C PRO A 341 13.19 11.73 -13.48
N ALA A 342 14.09 10.76 -13.52
CA ALA A 342 15.42 10.82 -12.90
C ALA A 342 16.17 12.14 -13.21
N SER A 343 16.06 12.66 -14.43
CA SER A 343 16.67 13.92 -14.84
C SER A 343 16.18 15.12 -14.02
N CYS A 344 14.94 15.08 -13.52
CA CYS A 344 14.24 16.11 -12.75
C CYS A 344 14.42 15.95 -11.22
N THR A 345 15.12 14.91 -10.74
CA THR A 345 15.40 14.74 -9.30
C THR A 345 16.78 15.27 -8.90
N THR A 346 17.01 15.39 -7.59
CA THR A 346 18.28 15.86 -7.00
C THR A 346 19.29 14.73 -6.82
N ASN A 347 18.82 13.48 -6.74
CA ASN A 347 19.61 12.26 -6.56
C ASN A 347 19.73 11.40 -7.84
N LEU A 348 19.12 11.84 -8.95
CA LEU A 348 19.02 11.13 -10.23
C LEU A 348 18.27 9.78 -10.16
N ILE A 349 17.50 9.53 -9.10
CA ILE A 349 16.60 8.37 -9.01
C ILE A 349 15.22 8.80 -9.54
N ALA A 350 14.64 8.03 -10.46
CA ALA A 350 13.27 8.26 -10.92
C ALA A 350 12.25 7.94 -9.81
N LEU A 351 11.25 8.80 -9.67
CA LEU A 351 10.08 8.57 -8.82
C LEU A 351 8.95 8.12 -9.75
N ASN A 352 8.23 7.06 -9.41
CA ASN A 352 7.21 6.46 -10.26
C ASN A 352 5.84 6.50 -9.58
N ARG A 353 4.77 6.43 -10.37
CA ARG A 353 3.41 6.12 -9.87
C ARG A 353 3.39 4.80 -9.09
N ASN A 354 2.63 4.78 -8.01
CA ASN A 354 2.39 3.59 -7.21
C ASN A 354 0.96 3.07 -7.45
N ASN A 355 0.78 1.76 -7.65
CA ASN A 355 -0.53 1.19 -8.00
C ASN A 355 -1.41 0.83 -6.79
N TYR A 356 -0.88 0.97 -5.58
CA TYR A 356 -1.50 0.54 -4.33
C TYR A 356 -1.11 1.50 -3.20
N LEU A 357 -1.95 1.58 -2.16
CA LEU A 357 -1.62 2.28 -0.91
C LEU A 357 -0.26 1.82 -0.35
N SER A 358 0.55 2.76 0.10
CA SER A 358 1.85 2.53 0.75
C SER A 358 1.70 2.07 2.21
N VAL A 359 2.76 2.16 3.03
CA VAL A 359 2.65 2.08 4.50
C VAL A 359 2.37 3.47 5.10
N GLY A 360 2.90 4.55 4.52
CA GLY A 360 2.58 5.93 4.87
C GLY A 360 1.09 6.22 4.75
N ASP A 361 0.50 6.02 3.57
CA ASP A 361 -0.92 6.28 3.27
C ASP A 361 -1.86 5.64 4.31
N LYS A 362 -1.63 4.35 4.60
CA LYS A 362 -2.45 3.53 5.51
C LYS A 362 -2.38 3.96 6.98
N ASN A 363 -1.29 4.61 7.35
CA ASN A 363 -1.05 5.14 8.69
C ASN A 363 -1.62 6.56 8.80
N PHE A 364 -1.25 7.44 7.87
CA PHE A 364 -1.66 8.85 7.84
C PHE A 364 -3.18 9.02 7.69
N ILE A 365 -3.81 8.26 6.79
CA ILE A 365 -5.28 8.30 6.68
C ILE A 365 -5.99 7.77 7.94
N GLY A 366 -5.30 6.93 8.71
CA GLY A 366 -5.75 6.43 10.00
C GLY A 366 -5.55 7.39 11.18
N THR A 367 -4.70 8.42 11.03
CA THR A 367 -4.64 9.54 11.98
C THR A 367 -5.68 10.62 11.65
N ILE A 368 -6.00 10.82 10.36
CA ILE A 368 -7.07 11.72 9.93
C ILE A 368 -8.46 11.17 10.30
N TYR A 369 -8.73 9.92 9.92
CA TYR A 369 -10.01 9.25 10.13
C TYR A 369 -9.83 8.04 11.07
N PRO A 370 -9.54 8.25 12.37
CA PRO A 370 -9.31 7.17 13.31
C PRO A 370 -10.62 6.42 13.59
N PHE A 371 -10.57 5.09 13.49
CA PHE A 371 -11.67 4.24 13.94
C PHE A 371 -11.96 4.46 15.43
N PRO A 372 -13.23 4.44 15.86
CA PRO A 372 -13.55 4.49 17.28
C PRO A 372 -12.83 3.33 17.99
N PRO A 373 -12.17 3.57 19.15
CA PRO A 373 -11.42 2.52 19.82
C PRO A 373 -12.33 1.32 20.11
N ASN A 374 -11.84 0.11 19.83
CA ASN A 374 -12.54 -1.12 20.21
C ASN A 374 -12.37 -1.33 21.71
N ILE A 375 -13.20 -0.66 22.52
CA ILE A 375 -13.15 -0.73 23.98
C ILE A 375 -13.56 -2.13 24.41
N ILE A 376 -12.58 -2.87 24.93
CA ILE A 376 -12.74 -4.23 25.45
C ILE A 376 -13.34 -4.14 26.86
N TYR A 377 -12.85 -3.20 27.67
CA TYR A 377 -13.31 -2.99 29.04
C TYR A 377 -13.00 -1.56 29.52
N THR A 378 -13.88 -0.98 30.34
CA THR A 378 -13.67 0.35 30.95
C THR A 378 -13.47 0.24 32.46
N ILE A 379 -12.33 0.72 32.93
CA ILE A 379 -12.02 0.85 34.36
C ILE A 379 -12.52 2.22 34.84
N HIS A 380 -13.24 2.20 35.96
CA HIS A 380 -13.91 3.35 36.54
C HIS A 380 -13.14 3.89 37.76
N SER A 381 -13.30 5.19 38.05
CA SER A 381 -12.72 5.88 39.21
C SER A 381 -13.45 5.52 40.51
N ASP A 382 -12.94 6.03 41.64
CA ASP A 382 -13.62 5.96 42.95
C ASP A 382 -15.05 6.55 42.95
N THR A 383 -15.35 7.45 42.00
CA THR A 383 -16.67 8.08 41.84
C THR A 383 -17.55 7.38 40.81
N GLY A 384 -17.17 6.17 40.36
CA GLY A 384 -17.89 5.44 39.31
C GLY A 384 -17.81 6.08 37.92
N ALA A 385 -16.92 7.05 37.69
CA ALA A 385 -16.77 7.68 36.37
C ALA A 385 -15.81 6.86 35.50
N PRO A 386 -16.11 6.61 34.21
CA PRO A 386 -15.20 5.90 33.32
C PRO A 386 -13.93 6.70 33.09
N GLN A 387 -12.75 6.09 33.25
CA GLN A 387 -11.48 6.82 33.23
C GLN A 387 -10.36 6.16 32.41
N LEU A 388 -10.17 4.84 32.49
CA LEU A 388 -9.24 4.13 31.59
C LEU A 388 -10.01 3.11 30.75
N ASP A 389 -9.90 3.20 29.43
CA ASP A 389 -10.37 2.16 28.52
C ASP A 389 -9.22 1.22 28.14
N ILE A 390 -9.44 -0.08 28.28
CA ILE A 390 -8.60 -1.10 27.67
C ILE A 390 -9.13 -1.35 26.27
N VAL A 391 -8.34 -1.05 25.25
CA VAL A 391 -8.79 -1.00 23.85
C VAL A 391 -7.98 -1.96 22.97
N ARG A 392 -8.63 -2.55 21.96
CA ARG A 392 -7.97 -3.34 20.90
C ARG A 392 -7.78 -2.49 19.64
N GLY A 393 -6.59 -2.50 19.05
CA GLY A 393 -6.33 -1.91 17.75
C GLY A 393 -7.04 -2.69 16.63
N HIS A 394 -7.81 -2.01 15.78
CA HIS A 394 -8.59 -2.67 14.72
C HIS A 394 -7.74 -3.35 13.63
N LYS A 395 -6.54 -2.82 13.35
CA LYS A 395 -5.65 -3.30 12.26
C LYS A 395 -4.65 -4.38 12.72
N ASP A 396 -4.17 -4.30 13.96
CA ASP A 396 -3.06 -5.10 14.49
C ASP A 396 -3.43 -5.94 15.73
N GLY A 397 -4.64 -5.71 16.27
CA GLY A 397 -5.12 -6.34 17.50
C GLY A 397 -4.32 -5.99 18.75
N ARG A 398 -3.50 -4.93 18.74
CA ARG A 398 -2.72 -4.51 19.92
C ARG A 398 -3.62 -4.08 21.06
N ILE A 399 -3.22 -4.39 22.30
CA ILE A 399 -3.91 -3.87 23.48
C ILE A 399 -3.24 -2.56 23.92
N ALA A 400 -4.04 -1.51 24.09
CA ALA A 400 -3.61 -0.23 24.62
C ALA A 400 -4.52 0.23 25.76
N ILE A 401 -4.01 1.15 26.58
CA ILE A 401 -4.76 1.84 27.63
C ILE A 401 -4.98 3.28 27.18
N VAL A 402 -6.23 3.66 26.97
CA VAL A 402 -6.63 5.04 26.64
C VAL A 402 -7.13 5.72 27.90
N ASN A 403 -6.55 6.86 28.25
CA ASN A 403 -6.92 7.61 29.45
C ASN A 403 -7.87 8.77 29.08
N ARG A 404 -9.12 8.69 29.54
CA ARG A 404 -10.14 9.74 29.36
C ARG A 404 -9.83 11.02 30.13
N LYS A 405 -8.90 10.98 31.10
CA LYS A 405 -8.40 12.13 31.88
C LYS A 405 -6.87 12.11 31.96
N PRO A 406 -6.15 12.43 30.86
CA PRO A 406 -4.70 12.40 30.79
C PRO A 406 -4.04 13.17 31.95
N GLY A 407 -2.96 12.64 32.51
CA GLY A 407 -2.23 13.29 33.60
C GLY A 407 -2.82 13.08 35.01
N SER A 408 -4.02 12.51 35.15
CA SER A 408 -4.58 12.12 36.45
C SER A 408 -4.30 10.65 36.81
N ILE A 409 -4.23 10.35 38.12
CA ILE A 409 -4.26 8.98 38.66
C ILE A 409 -5.67 8.40 38.52
N LEU A 410 -5.79 7.08 38.37
CA LEU A 410 -7.07 6.38 38.19
C LEU A 410 -7.95 6.47 39.44
N ASN A 411 -7.39 6.16 40.62
CA ASN A 411 -8.10 6.21 41.89
C ASN A 411 -7.14 6.29 43.08
N SER A 412 -7.68 6.64 44.25
CA SER A 412 -6.90 6.82 45.49
C SER A 412 -6.51 5.51 46.18
N LYS A 413 -7.17 4.41 45.84
CA LYS A 413 -7.09 3.11 46.54
C LYS A 413 -5.83 2.29 46.23
N ASN A 414 -4.89 2.78 45.41
CA ASN A 414 -3.64 2.09 45.06
C ASN A 414 -3.83 0.61 44.67
N GLN A 415 -4.84 0.34 43.84
CA GLN A 415 -5.23 -1.00 43.39
C GLN A 415 -4.30 -1.46 42.26
N GLU A 416 -3.87 -2.71 42.30
CA GLU A 416 -3.08 -3.31 41.21
C GLU A 416 -4.02 -3.92 40.16
N TYR A 417 -3.80 -3.56 38.89
CA TYR A 417 -4.51 -4.09 37.73
C TYR A 417 -3.56 -4.92 36.88
N ILE A 418 -3.99 -6.13 36.53
CA ILE A 418 -3.20 -7.10 35.77
C ILE A 418 -4.00 -7.46 34.51
N ILE A 419 -3.43 -7.21 33.34
CA ILE A 419 -3.93 -7.71 32.06
C ILE A 419 -3.19 -9.03 31.79
N LEU A 420 -3.94 -10.11 31.64
CA LEU A 420 -3.43 -11.44 31.34
C LEU A 420 -3.83 -11.86 29.92
N VAL A 421 -2.92 -12.49 29.19
CA VAL A 421 -3.16 -13.04 27.85
C VAL A 421 -3.37 -14.55 27.92
N ARG A 422 -4.35 -15.07 27.18
CA ARG A 422 -4.57 -16.50 27.03
C ARG A 422 -3.47 -17.13 26.19
N SER A 423 -2.96 -18.31 26.54
CA SER A 423 -2.02 -19.05 25.69
C SER A 423 -2.74 -19.76 24.53
N GLN A 424 -2.06 -20.01 23.41
CA GLN A 424 -2.58 -20.81 22.28
C GLN A 424 -3.18 -22.17 22.69
N ASN A 425 -2.66 -22.79 23.76
CA ASN A 425 -3.17 -24.06 24.31
C ASN A 425 -4.50 -23.93 25.08
N GLY A 426 -5.17 -22.77 25.04
CA GLY A 426 -6.52 -22.51 25.56
C GLY A 426 -6.68 -22.46 27.09
N ASN A 427 -5.79 -23.10 27.85
CA ASN A 427 -6.03 -23.46 29.26
C ASN A 427 -5.35 -22.56 30.29
N TRP A 428 -4.49 -21.62 29.87
CA TRP A 428 -3.70 -20.78 30.76
C TRP A 428 -3.80 -19.31 30.37
N TYR A 429 -3.93 -18.43 31.35
CA TYR A 429 -3.72 -16.99 31.21
C TYR A 429 -2.42 -16.61 31.91
N LYS A 430 -1.58 -15.79 31.27
CA LYS A 430 -0.31 -15.30 31.83
C LYS A 430 -0.35 -13.77 31.99
N PRO A 431 0.09 -13.19 33.11
CA PRO A 431 0.29 -11.74 33.22
C PRO A 431 1.16 -11.22 32.08
N ALA A 432 0.70 -10.18 31.41
CA ALA A 432 1.39 -9.55 30.28
C ALA A 432 1.61 -8.05 30.47
N TYR A 433 0.70 -7.37 31.19
CA TYR A 433 0.87 -5.97 31.58
C TYR A 433 0.26 -5.71 32.96
N THR A 434 0.99 -5.01 33.83
CA THR A 434 0.54 -4.70 35.21
C THR A 434 0.73 -3.21 35.51
N PHE A 435 -0.21 -2.61 36.24
CA PHE A 435 -0.12 -1.22 36.70
C PHE A 435 -0.88 -1.00 38.01
N SER A 436 -0.43 -0.06 38.85
CA SER A 436 -1.23 0.45 39.98
C SER A 436 -2.15 1.59 39.53
N SER A 437 -3.27 1.79 40.21
CA SER A 437 -4.16 2.95 40.02
C SER A 437 -3.51 4.30 40.35
N SER A 438 -2.41 4.30 41.10
CA SER A 438 -1.56 5.47 41.35
C SER A 438 -0.63 5.82 40.18
N LYS A 439 -0.56 4.99 39.12
CA LYS A 439 0.17 5.32 37.89
C LYS A 439 -0.58 6.40 37.11
N VAL A 440 0.08 7.52 36.87
CA VAL A 440 -0.38 8.54 35.92
C VAL A 440 -0.19 8.02 34.49
N PHE A 441 -1.24 8.08 33.68
CA PHE A 441 -1.21 7.71 32.27
C PHE A 441 -1.33 8.95 31.36
N PRO A 442 -0.54 9.05 30.27
CA PRO A 442 -0.85 9.95 29.15
C PRO A 442 -2.11 9.47 28.41
N ALA A 443 -2.57 10.23 27.41
CA ALA A 443 -3.84 9.96 26.70
C ALA A 443 -3.94 8.55 26.07
N SER A 444 -2.81 7.98 25.64
CA SER A 444 -2.73 6.59 25.19
C SER A 444 -1.42 5.96 25.67
N THR A 445 -1.43 4.67 26.00
CA THR A 445 -0.26 3.89 26.41
C THR A 445 -0.36 2.49 25.82
N GLN A 446 0.64 2.11 25.02
CA GLN A 446 0.76 0.75 24.50
C GLN A 446 1.14 -0.23 25.62
N THR A 447 0.69 -1.48 25.50
CA THR A 447 1.00 -2.55 26.47
C THR A 447 1.92 -3.64 25.93
N ASP A 448 2.37 -3.49 24.67
CA ASP A 448 3.11 -4.47 23.87
C ASP A 448 2.43 -5.85 23.67
N ILE A 449 1.22 -6.03 24.19
CA ILE A 449 0.36 -7.17 23.88
C ILE A 449 -0.12 -7.07 22.42
N VAL A 450 0.13 -8.13 21.65
CA VAL A 450 -0.16 -8.23 20.20
C VAL A 450 -1.00 -9.47 19.87
N ASN A 451 -1.84 -9.38 18.84
CA ASN A 451 -2.61 -10.52 18.32
C ASN A 451 -1.82 -11.43 17.35
N PHE A 452 -0.51 -11.24 17.17
CA PHE A 452 0.31 -12.04 16.24
C PHE A 452 1.69 -12.39 16.84
N GLY A 453 2.13 -13.63 16.64
CA GLY A 453 3.38 -14.19 17.21
C GLY A 453 3.18 -15.55 17.92
N PRO A 454 4.26 -16.25 18.34
CA PRO A 454 4.16 -17.56 19.00
C PRO A 454 3.54 -17.49 20.42
N SER A 455 3.40 -16.30 20.99
CA SER A 455 2.76 -16.01 22.29
C SER A 455 1.28 -15.60 22.17
N GLN A 456 0.68 -15.72 20.99
CA GLN A 456 -0.67 -15.25 20.65
C GLN A 456 -1.76 -15.56 21.70
N GLY A 457 -2.31 -14.49 22.27
CA GLY A 457 -3.52 -14.53 23.09
C GLY A 457 -4.66 -13.78 22.43
N GLN A 458 -5.49 -14.52 21.70
CA GLN A 458 -6.71 -14.01 21.05
C GLN A 458 -7.73 -13.42 22.05
N HIS A 459 -7.64 -13.82 23.33
CA HIS A 459 -8.51 -13.42 24.43
C HIS A 459 -7.65 -12.88 25.59
N ILE A 460 -8.08 -11.77 26.20
CA ILE A 460 -7.53 -11.23 27.44
C ILE A 460 -8.43 -11.51 28.64
N MET A 461 -7.85 -11.42 29.83
CA MET A 461 -8.55 -11.38 31.12
C MET A 461 -7.95 -10.25 31.94
N ILE A 462 -8.78 -9.48 32.65
CA ILE A 462 -8.30 -8.39 33.52
C ILE A 462 -8.64 -8.75 34.95
N GLN A 463 -7.63 -8.64 35.81
CA GLN A 463 -7.76 -8.81 37.25
C GLN A 463 -7.49 -7.49 37.97
N ARG A 464 -8.17 -7.27 39.10
CA ARG A 464 -7.89 -6.22 40.07
C ARG A 464 -7.48 -6.87 41.40
N LYS A 465 -6.55 -6.25 42.12
CA LYS A 465 -6.16 -6.64 43.47
C LYS A 465 -6.18 -5.40 44.35
N ASP A 466 -7.03 -5.41 45.37
CA ASP A 466 -7.13 -4.30 46.31
C ASP A 466 -6.04 -4.42 47.40
N PRO A 467 -5.62 -3.32 48.04
CA PRO A 467 -4.64 -3.38 49.13
C PRO A 467 -5.05 -4.34 50.24
N GLY A 468 -4.11 -5.14 50.71
CA GLY A 468 -4.33 -6.15 51.76
C GLY A 468 -4.97 -7.46 51.28
N GLN A 469 -5.47 -7.56 50.04
CA GLN A 469 -5.94 -8.83 49.48
C GLN A 469 -4.77 -9.74 49.06
N SER A 470 -4.86 -11.02 49.42
CA SER A 470 -3.92 -12.06 49.02
C SER A 470 -4.18 -12.60 47.61
N LEU A 471 -5.43 -12.52 47.13
CA LEU A 471 -5.90 -12.95 45.82
C LEU A 471 -6.42 -11.76 45.00
N SER A 472 -6.50 -11.92 43.69
CA SER A 472 -7.06 -10.93 42.76
C SER A 472 -8.48 -11.32 42.31
N GLU A 473 -9.34 -10.31 42.17
CA GLU A 473 -10.67 -10.41 41.57
C GLU A 473 -10.56 -10.38 40.03
N ILE A 474 -11.28 -11.27 39.33
CA ILE A 474 -11.41 -11.19 37.87
C ILE A 474 -12.53 -10.18 37.55
N ILE A 475 -12.16 -9.00 37.06
CA ILE A 475 -13.11 -7.93 36.73
C ILE A 475 -13.61 -8.00 35.28
N PHE A 476 -12.91 -8.74 34.42
CA PHE A 476 -13.26 -8.91 33.01
C PHE A 476 -12.57 -10.16 32.41
N LYS A 477 -13.20 -10.80 31.42
CA LYS A 477 -12.66 -11.94 30.69
C LYS A 477 -13.34 -12.10 29.31
N GLU A 478 -12.53 -12.32 28.27
CA GLU A 478 -12.94 -12.83 26.95
C GLU A 478 -12.86 -14.36 26.85
#